data_AF-A0A511B609-F1
#
_entry.id   AF-A0A511B609-F1
#
_cell.length_a   1.000
_cell.length_b   1.000
_cell.length_c   1.000
_cell.angle_alpha   90.00
_cell.angle_beta   90.00
_cell.angle_gamma   90.00
#
_symmetry.space_group_name_H-M   'P 1'
#
loop_
_entity.id
_entity.type
_entity.pdbx_description
1 polymer ?
#
loop_
_entity_poly.entity_id
_entity_poly.type
_entity_poly.pdbx_seq_one_letter_code
_entity_poly.pdbx_strand_id
1 'polypeptide(L)'
;MSGTATTQAGVVTFDYATWSALFPDLATNTNDAQAALYFDQAGDYLNNTPLSPVQNLTKRARLLNLLTAHIAQLMLPVSAGGNGAGTVGRVASASEGSTSVGLDMGAQSVSAAWFMQTQYGAMFWQATAYLRQMRFVPGRSPRARIWP
;
A
#
# COMPACT_ATOMS: atom_id res chain seq x y z
N MET A 1 25.61 -1.99 -18.87
CA MET A 1 24.57 -1.49 -19.81
C MET A 1 23.59 -0.67 -18.99
N SER A 2 23.82 0.65 -18.92
CA SER A 2 23.04 1.53 -18.04
C SER A 2 21.71 1.87 -18.72
N GLY A 3 20.61 1.28 -18.23
CA GLY A 3 19.27 1.55 -18.72
C GLY A 3 18.82 2.95 -18.29
N THR A 4 18.56 3.82 -19.25
CA THR A 4 17.87 5.10 -19.04
C THR A 4 16.44 4.81 -18.59
N ALA A 5 16.13 5.08 -17.33
CA ALA A 5 14.76 5.06 -16.83
C ALA A 5 14.01 6.27 -17.41
N THR A 6 13.21 6.05 -18.45
CA THR A 6 12.33 7.09 -19.00
C THR A 6 11.25 7.41 -17.97
N THR A 7 11.26 8.62 -17.40
CA THR A 7 10.17 9.09 -16.54
C THR A 7 8.88 9.16 -17.37
N GLN A 8 7.98 8.21 -17.17
CA GLN A 8 6.69 8.18 -17.86
C GLN A 8 5.76 9.23 -17.24
N ALA A 9 5.23 10.15 -18.05
CA ALA A 9 4.25 11.13 -17.58
C ALA A 9 3.01 10.42 -17.01
N GLY A 10 2.54 10.84 -15.82
CA GLY A 10 1.38 10.24 -15.15
C GLY A 10 1.70 9.05 -14.23
N VAL A 11 2.98 8.80 -13.95
CA VAL A 11 3.48 7.81 -12.97
C VAL A 11 4.08 8.53 -11.77
N VAL A 12 3.94 7.97 -10.57
CA VAL A 12 4.64 8.47 -9.37
C VAL A 12 6.03 7.86 -9.33
N THR A 13 7.06 8.70 -9.21
CA THR A 13 8.44 8.27 -8.92
C THR A 13 8.65 8.24 -7.40
N PHE A 14 9.32 7.20 -6.92
CA PHE A 14 9.68 7.11 -5.50
C PHE A 14 10.73 8.17 -5.13
N ASP A 15 10.56 8.77 -3.96
CA ASP A 15 11.51 9.71 -3.37
C ASP A 15 11.74 9.33 -1.91
N TYR A 16 12.94 8.80 -1.64
CA TYR A 16 13.33 8.37 -0.31
C TYR A 16 13.44 9.51 0.70
N ALA A 17 13.82 10.72 0.28
CA ALA A 17 13.91 11.86 1.20
C ALA A 17 12.51 12.24 1.72
N THR A 18 11.52 12.27 0.82
CA THR A 18 10.12 12.47 1.20
C THR A 18 9.60 11.31 2.05
N TRP A 19 9.89 10.06 1.68
CA TRP A 19 9.39 8.89 2.42
C TRP A 19 9.98 8.79 3.83
N SER A 20 11.29 8.98 3.98
CA SER A 20 11.98 8.93 5.28
C SER A 20 11.55 10.05 6.22
N ALA A 21 11.22 11.24 5.69
CA ALA A 21 10.64 12.33 6.47
C ALA A 21 9.21 12.01 6.97
N LEU A 22 8.43 11.23 6.20
CA LEU A 22 7.08 10.80 6.59
C LEU A 22 7.11 9.64 7.61
N PHE A 23 8.11 8.77 7.54
CA PHE A 23 8.21 7.56 8.36
C PHE A 23 9.61 7.39 8.99
N PRO A 24 10.03 8.29 9.90
CA PRO A 24 11.39 8.33 10.43
C PRO A 24 11.80 7.04 11.16
N ASP A 25 10.87 6.42 11.89
CA ASP A 25 11.13 5.18 12.64
C ASP A 25 11.45 4.00 11.70
N LEU A 26 10.76 3.94 10.55
CA LEU A 26 11.01 2.91 9.54
C LEU A 26 12.29 3.18 8.76
N ALA A 27 12.60 4.45 8.49
CA ALA A 27 13.81 4.86 7.78
C ALA A 27 15.09 4.48 8.53
N THR A 28 15.02 4.40 9.87
CA THR A 28 16.14 3.92 10.70
C THR A 28 16.53 2.48 10.37
N ASN A 29 15.57 1.67 9.92
CA ASN A 29 15.75 0.24 9.65
C ASN A 29 15.63 -0.14 8.17
N THR A 30 15.28 0.83 7.31
CA THR A 30 15.04 0.63 5.88
C THR A 30 15.85 1.63 5.08
N ASN A 31 16.89 1.16 4.40
CA ASN A 31 17.69 2.01 3.53
C ASN A 31 16.95 2.33 2.22
N ASP A 32 17.49 3.30 1.46
CA ASP A 32 16.91 3.77 0.20
C ASP A 32 16.64 2.65 -0.80
N ALA A 33 17.63 1.78 -1.04
CA ALA A 33 17.48 0.67 -1.98
C ALA A 33 16.37 -0.30 -1.57
N GLN A 34 16.25 -0.63 -0.28
CA GLN A 34 15.17 -1.47 0.23
C GLN A 34 13.80 -0.79 0.12
N ALA A 35 13.73 0.50 0.46
CA ALA A 35 12.48 1.26 0.36
C ALA A 35 11.99 1.37 -1.09
N ALA A 36 12.90 1.52 -2.05
CA ALA A 36 12.58 1.52 -3.47
C ALA A 36 12.00 0.17 -3.92
N LEU A 37 12.57 -0.96 -3.46
CA LEU A 37 12.01 -2.29 -3.74
C LEU A 37 10.62 -2.48 -3.14
N TYR A 38 10.39 -1.98 -1.93
CA TYR A 38 9.07 -2.00 -1.30
C TYR A 38 8.07 -1.08 -2.01
N PHE A 39 8.53 0.01 -2.60
CA PHE A 39 7.70 0.88 -3.42
C PHE A 39 7.30 0.21 -4.74
N ASP A 40 8.21 -0.53 -5.36
CA ASP A 40 7.88 -1.34 -6.54
C ASP A 40 6.80 -2.38 -6.20
N GLN A 41 6.95 -3.08 -5.06
CA GLN A 41 5.93 -4.01 -4.54
C GLN A 41 4.61 -3.31 -4.20
N ALA A 42 4.64 -2.07 -3.71
CA ALA A 42 3.41 -1.29 -3.49
C ALA A 42 2.63 -1.07 -4.79
N GLY A 43 3.32 -1.03 -5.94
CA GLY A 43 2.72 -0.95 -7.27
C GLY A 43 1.83 -2.13 -7.64
N ASP A 44 2.06 -3.32 -7.06
CA ASP A 44 1.23 -4.51 -7.28
C ASP A 44 -0.17 -4.37 -6.68
N TYR A 45 -0.28 -3.60 -5.59
CA TYR A 45 -1.55 -3.37 -4.88
C TYR A 45 -2.26 -2.10 -5.36
N LEU A 46 -1.51 -1.08 -5.77
CA LEU A 46 -2.04 0.16 -6.31
C LEU A 46 -1.37 0.48 -7.64
N ASN A 47 -2.14 0.34 -8.73
CA ASN A 47 -1.68 0.64 -10.08
C ASN A 47 -1.02 2.03 -10.16
N ASN A 48 0.27 2.06 -10.50
CA ASN A 48 1.05 3.29 -10.66
C ASN A 48 1.23 3.73 -12.12
N THR A 49 0.54 3.11 -13.07
CA THR A 49 0.55 3.52 -14.48
C THR A 49 -0.31 4.77 -14.71
N PRO A 50 -0.21 5.42 -15.89
CA PRO A 50 -1.08 6.55 -16.24
C PRO A 50 -2.59 6.22 -16.21
N LEU A 51 -2.95 4.94 -16.30
CA LEU A 51 -4.34 4.47 -16.28
C LEU A 51 -4.86 4.16 -14.87
N SER A 52 -4.10 4.47 -13.82
CA SER A 52 -4.53 4.28 -12.43
C SER A 52 -5.88 4.95 -12.15
N PRO A 53 -6.80 4.33 -11.38
CA PRO A 53 -8.01 5.02 -10.94
C PRO A 53 -7.72 6.25 -10.06
N VAL A 54 -6.54 6.34 -9.45
CA VAL A 54 -6.10 7.49 -8.66
C VAL A 54 -5.36 8.47 -9.56
N GLN A 55 -6.09 9.35 -10.23
CA GLN A 55 -5.54 10.29 -11.23
C GLN A 55 -4.69 11.43 -10.60
N ASN A 56 -5.01 11.85 -9.38
CA ASN A 56 -4.21 12.85 -8.67
C ASN A 56 -2.88 12.22 -8.21
N LEU A 57 -1.77 12.63 -8.81
CA LEU A 57 -0.44 12.07 -8.54
C LEU A 57 0.01 12.28 -7.09
N THR A 58 -0.29 13.43 -6.48
CA THR A 58 0.02 13.68 -5.06
C THR A 58 -0.75 12.74 -4.14
N LYS A 59 -2.03 12.45 -4.44
CA LYS A 59 -2.82 11.46 -3.70
C LYS A 59 -2.26 10.06 -3.91
N ARG A 60 -1.91 9.70 -5.14
CA ARG A 60 -1.33 8.39 -5.46
C ARG A 60 0.00 8.18 -4.74
N ALA A 61 0.87 9.18 -4.73
CA ALA A 61 2.15 9.14 -4.03
C ALA A 61 1.98 8.89 -2.53
N ARG A 62 1.06 9.60 -1.87
CA ARG A 62 0.77 9.36 -0.45
C ARG A 62 0.27 7.94 -0.19
N LEU A 63 -0.59 7.40 -1.06
CA LEU A 63 -1.10 6.04 -0.92
C LEU A 63 -0.01 4.97 -1.16
N LEU A 64 0.83 5.15 -2.17
CA LEU A 64 1.97 4.27 -2.44
C LEU A 64 2.99 4.33 -1.30
N ASN A 65 3.24 5.51 -0.72
CA ASN A 65 4.12 5.67 0.44
C ASN A 65 3.57 4.95 1.68
N LEU A 66 2.26 4.97 1.92
CA LEU A 66 1.62 4.19 3.00
C LEU A 66 1.77 2.67 2.77
N LEU A 67 1.59 2.20 1.53
CA LEU A 67 1.83 0.79 1.19
C LEU A 67 3.30 0.39 1.35
N THR A 68 4.21 1.26 0.94
CA THR A 68 5.66 1.05 1.11
C THR A 68 6.01 0.94 2.60
N ALA A 69 5.46 1.82 3.44
CA ALA A 69 5.62 1.76 4.89
C ALA A 69 4.99 0.50 5.51
N HIS A 70 3.81 0.08 5.02
CA HIS A 70 3.18 -1.17 5.44
C HIS A 70 4.09 -2.38 5.17
N ILE A 71 4.62 -2.49 3.95
CA ILE A 71 5.52 -3.58 3.56
C ILE A 71 6.81 -3.52 4.36
N ALA A 72 7.42 -2.33 4.51
CA ALA A 72 8.62 -2.15 5.32
C ALA A 72 8.39 -2.66 6.76
N GLN A 73 7.29 -2.26 7.41
CA GLN A 73 6.99 -2.70 8.77
C GLN A 73 6.73 -4.22 8.87
N LEU A 74 6.09 -4.83 7.86
CA LEU A 74 5.92 -6.29 7.83
C LEU A 74 7.25 -7.04 7.72
N MET A 75 8.22 -6.46 7.01
CA MET A 75 9.53 -7.06 6.78
C MET A 75 10.52 -6.82 7.94
N LEU A 76 10.18 -5.94 8.89
CA LEU A 76 11.01 -5.73 10.07
C LEU A 76 10.96 -6.95 11.01
N PRO A 77 12.09 -7.27 11.67
CA PRO A 77 12.08 -8.27 12.74
C PRO A 77 11.25 -7.76 13.93
N VAL A 78 10.73 -8.69 14.74
CA VAL A 78 9.94 -8.35 15.94
C VAL A 78 10.74 -7.46 16.90
N SER A 79 12.06 -7.68 16.99
CA SER A 79 12.98 -6.86 17.81
C SER A 79 13.07 -5.39 17.39
N ALA A 80 12.65 -5.05 16.16
CA ALA A 80 12.60 -3.69 15.64
C ALA A 80 11.17 -3.16 15.51
N GLY A 81 10.18 -3.80 16.16
CA GLY A 81 8.77 -3.39 16.10
C GLY A 81 8.02 -3.81 14.84
N GLY A 82 8.58 -4.78 14.09
CA GLY A 82 7.92 -5.42 12.95
C GLY A 82 7.11 -6.64 13.33
N ASN A 83 6.45 -7.25 12.35
CA ASN A 83 5.65 -8.46 12.56
C ASN A 83 6.46 -9.77 12.49
N GLY A 84 7.79 -9.66 12.34
CA GLY A 84 8.69 -10.80 12.18
C GLY A 84 8.58 -11.35 10.76
N ALA A 85 9.58 -11.06 9.92
CA ALA A 85 9.70 -11.66 8.59
C ALA A 85 9.64 -13.20 8.68
N GLY A 86 8.47 -13.78 8.40
CA GLY A 86 8.24 -15.24 8.49
C GLY A 86 6.92 -15.67 9.14
N THR A 87 6.21 -14.80 9.88
CA THR A 87 4.89 -15.13 10.45
C THR A 87 3.76 -14.58 9.57
N VAL A 88 3.04 -15.47 8.88
CA VAL A 88 1.87 -15.12 8.06
C VAL A 88 0.60 -15.47 8.83
N GLY A 89 -0.13 -14.46 9.33
CA GLY A 89 -1.38 -14.65 10.08
C GLY A 89 -1.68 -13.48 11.02
N ARG A 90 -2.91 -13.40 11.57
CA ARG A 90 -3.20 -12.44 12.65
C ARG A 90 -2.49 -12.90 13.92
N VAL A 91 -1.66 -12.05 14.52
CA VAL A 91 -1.23 -12.22 15.91
C VAL A 91 -2.42 -11.86 16.79
N ALA A 92 -3.16 -12.86 17.27
CA ALA A 92 -4.34 -12.65 18.12
C ALA A 92 -3.96 -12.34 19.59
N SER A 93 -2.72 -12.66 19.99
CA SER A 93 -2.15 -12.34 21.29
C SER A 93 -0.62 -12.47 21.23
N ALA A 94 0.08 -11.58 21.93
CA ALA A 94 1.49 -11.72 22.26
C ALA A 94 1.64 -11.41 23.76
N SER A 95 1.99 -12.43 24.54
CA SER A 95 2.19 -12.30 25.98
C SER A 95 3.69 -12.30 26.28
N GLU A 96 4.24 -11.13 26.58
CA GLU A 96 5.52 -11.02 27.30
C GLU A 96 5.22 -10.50 28.71
N GLY A 97 5.86 -11.11 29.71
CA GLY A 97 5.77 -10.82 31.15
C GLY A 97 4.76 -9.75 31.60
N SER A 98 3.59 -10.17 32.07
CA SER A 98 2.61 -9.36 32.82
C SER A 98 1.95 -8.14 32.14
N THR A 99 2.03 -7.96 30.82
CA THR A 99 1.15 -7.01 30.11
C THR A 99 0.63 -7.60 28.81
N SER A 100 -0.65 -7.99 28.80
CA SER A 100 -1.35 -8.39 27.58
C SER A 100 -2.12 -7.19 27.04
N VAL A 101 -1.79 -6.73 25.83
CA VAL A 101 -2.56 -5.70 25.12
C VAL A 101 -3.41 -6.40 24.07
N GLY A 102 -4.72 -6.44 24.29
CA GLY A 102 -5.70 -6.92 23.31
C GLY A 102 -6.17 -5.78 22.42
N LEU A 103 -5.76 -5.77 21.15
CA LEU A 103 -6.27 -4.85 20.14
C LEU A 103 -7.30 -5.61 19.29
N ASP A 104 -8.58 -5.29 19.44
CA ASP A 104 -9.66 -5.88 18.65
C ASP A 104 -10.21 -4.87 17.63
N MET A 105 -10.37 -5.33 16.38
CA MET A 105 -10.98 -4.57 15.29
C MET A 105 -12.27 -5.24 14.79
N GLY A 106 -12.80 -6.23 15.52
CA GLY A 106 -14.01 -6.96 15.19
C GLY A 106 -13.87 -7.87 13.96
N ALA A 107 -15.02 -8.27 13.40
CA ALA A 107 -15.08 -9.13 12.22
C ALA A 107 -14.59 -8.38 10.95
N GLN A 108 -13.35 -8.65 10.55
CA GLN A 108 -12.75 -8.13 9.32
C GLN A 108 -13.07 -9.04 8.13
N SER A 109 -13.34 -8.45 6.95
CA SER A 109 -13.40 -9.22 5.71
C SER A 109 -12.02 -9.81 5.40
N VAL A 110 -11.98 -10.95 4.70
CA VAL A 110 -10.71 -11.57 4.26
C VAL A 110 -9.85 -10.58 3.47
N SER A 111 -10.48 -9.71 2.69
CA SER A 111 -9.82 -8.65 1.91
C SER A 111 -9.18 -7.54 2.76
N ALA A 112 -9.63 -7.32 4.00
CA ALA A 112 -9.07 -6.32 4.91
C ALA A 112 -7.94 -6.88 5.79
N ALA A 113 -7.93 -8.21 6.01
CA ALA A 113 -7.11 -8.84 7.04
C ALA A 113 -5.59 -8.59 6.90
N TRP A 114 -5.05 -8.53 5.68
CA TRP A 114 -3.63 -8.23 5.46
C TRP A 114 -3.27 -6.78 5.81
N PHE A 115 -4.11 -5.84 5.38
CA PHE A 115 -3.90 -4.42 5.64
C PHE A 115 -3.97 -4.07 7.13
N MET A 116 -4.79 -4.79 7.90
CA MET A 116 -4.93 -4.56 9.35
C MET A 116 -3.75 -5.07 10.17
N GLN A 117 -2.72 -5.65 9.57
CA GLN A 117 -1.51 -6.08 10.28
C GLN A 117 -0.59 -4.94 10.71
N THR A 118 -0.77 -3.73 10.15
CA THR A 118 0.02 -2.55 10.52
C THR A 118 -0.85 -1.28 10.52
N GLN A 119 -0.41 -0.24 11.22
CA GLN A 119 -1.09 1.06 11.20
C GLN A 119 -1.15 1.67 9.79
N TYR A 120 -0.08 1.53 9.00
CA TYR A 120 0.03 2.11 7.66
C TYR A 120 -0.90 1.40 6.67
N GLY A 121 -0.99 0.07 6.77
CA GLY A 121 -1.93 -0.74 5.99
C GLY A 121 -3.39 -0.38 6.33
N ALA A 122 -3.72 -0.19 7.61
CA ALA A 122 -5.05 0.22 8.04
C ALA A 122 -5.43 1.61 7.51
N MET A 123 -4.50 2.58 7.55
CA MET A 123 -4.68 3.91 6.97
C MET A 123 -4.90 3.85 5.47
N PHE A 124 -4.08 3.09 4.74
CA PHE A 124 -4.26 2.87 3.31
C PHE A 124 -5.63 2.27 3.02
N TRP A 125 -6.00 1.21 3.76
CA TRP A 125 -7.27 0.53 3.58
C TRP A 125 -8.43 1.50 3.76
N GLN A 126 -8.44 2.33 4.78
CA GLN A 126 -9.49 3.32 4.98
C GLN A 126 -9.48 4.39 3.87
N ALA A 127 -8.31 4.90 3.50
CA ALA A 127 -8.17 5.95 2.48
C ALA A 127 -8.61 5.50 1.08
N THR A 128 -8.56 4.19 0.78
CA THR A 128 -8.97 3.62 -0.51
C THR A 128 -10.37 3.00 -0.49
N ALA A 129 -11.19 3.25 0.53
CA ALA A 129 -12.55 2.69 0.59
C ALA A 129 -13.37 2.97 -0.68
N TYR A 130 -13.25 4.17 -1.24
CA TYR A 130 -13.92 4.58 -2.48
C TYR A 130 -13.53 3.77 -3.73
N LEU A 131 -12.35 3.14 -3.74
CA LEU A 131 -11.88 2.31 -4.86
C LEU A 131 -12.48 0.90 -4.85
N ARG A 132 -13.03 0.48 -3.71
CA ARG A 132 -13.58 -0.87 -3.51
C ARG A 132 -15.11 -0.91 -3.60
N GLN A 133 -15.70 0.17 -4.09
CA GLN A 133 -17.14 0.27 -4.36
C GLN A 133 -17.42 -0.02 -5.84
N MET A 134 -18.66 -0.41 -6.16
CA MET A 134 -19.08 -0.59 -7.55
C MET A 134 -19.00 0.75 -8.31
N ARG A 135 -18.36 0.74 -9.48
CA ARG A 135 -18.32 1.88 -10.40
C ARG A 135 -19.21 1.61 -11.60
N PHE A 136 -20.24 2.42 -11.78
CA PHE A 136 -21.06 2.38 -12.98
C PHE A 136 -20.32 3.04 -14.15
N VAL A 137 -20.12 2.27 -15.22
CA VAL A 137 -19.58 2.78 -16.49
C VAL A 137 -20.73 2.81 -17.48
N PRO A 138 -21.11 3.98 -18.02
CA PRO A 138 -22.19 4.05 -18.99
C PRO A 138 -21.84 3.21 -20.23
N GLY A 139 -22.80 2.38 -20.66
CA GLY A 139 -22.66 1.59 -21.88
C GLY A 139 -22.57 2.48 -23.12
N ARG A 140 -21.98 1.95 -24.20
CA ARG A 140 -22.05 2.63 -25.50
C ARG A 140 -23.49 2.58 -26.02
N SER A 141 -24.02 3.72 -26.47
CA SER A 141 -25.31 3.74 -27.17
C SER A 141 -25.23 2.83 -28.41
N PRO A 142 -26.18 1.90 -28.61
CA PRO A 142 -26.26 1.12 -29.84
C PRO A 142 -26.35 2.07 -31.03
N ARG A 143 -25.49 1.87 -32.04
CA ARG A 143 -25.63 2.59 -33.30
C ARG A 143 -26.95 2.16 -33.93
N ALA A 144 -27.79 3.12 -34.34
CA ALA A 144 -29.03 2.81 -35.05
C ALA A 144 -28.69 1.94 -36.27
N ARG A 145 -29.25 0.73 -36.33
CA ARG A 145 -29.11 -0.16 -37.48
C ARG A 145 -29.98 0.41 -38.60
N ILE A 146 -29.40 1.28 -39.42
CA ILE A 146 -29.99 1.70 -40.69
C ILE A 146 -29.80 0.55 -41.70
N TRP A 147 -30.90 -0.06 -42.13
CA TRP A 147 -30.93 -1.06 -43.20
C TRP A 147 -31.21 -0.34 -44.53
N PRO A 148 -30.59 -0.74 -45.67
CA PRO A 148 -30.84 -0.17 -46.99
C PRO A 148 -32.23 -0.49 -47.55
#